data_AF-A0A914P1L0-F1
#
_entry.id   AF-A0A914P1L0-F1
#
_cell.length_a   1.000
_cell.length_b   1.000
_cell.length_c   1.000
_cell.angle_alpha   90.00
_cell.angle_beta   90.00
_cell.angle_gamma   90.00
#
_symmetry.space_group_name_H-M   'P 1'
#
loop_
_entity.id
_entity.type
_entity.pdbx_description
1 polymer ?
#
loop_
_entity_poly.entity_id
_entity_poly.type
_entity_poly.pdbx_seq_one_letter_code
_entity_poly.pdbx_strand_id
1 'polypeptide(L)'
;MDQRLRGSTPERNIRPHKPLAFQNYLVYGQSETRLPQYTDGRNLYDFSCIFSDKAINELATVRYTVSEIKKMPLENIILNESQFDAFTYALESEIALIQGPPGTGKSFIGLQLAKFLLDENNWHQWNHHETPLLIVCYSNHALDQFLKGISHFTSERKIVRVGGGCQDRVLNKFMMHRWRKQFSDQQHGILIGHLKRLEEEIVKLRMFVKQLSSGLACREAMIL
;
A
#
# COMPACT_ATOMS: atom_id res chain seq x y z
N MET A 1 35.01 44.87 -26.29
CA MET A 1 33.86 45.02 -25.39
C MET A 1 32.72 44.19 -25.96
N ASP A 2 32.51 42.99 -25.44
CA ASP A 2 31.18 42.58 -24.97
C ASP A 2 31.33 41.27 -24.16
N GLN A 3 31.22 41.41 -22.84
CA GLN A 3 31.08 40.31 -21.91
C GLN A 3 29.58 40.21 -21.61
N ARG A 4 28.90 39.14 -22.05
CA ARG A 4 27.70 38.60 -21.38
C ARG A 4 27.24 37.30 -22.04
N LEU A 5 26.73 36.40 -21.19
CA LEU A 5 26.10 35.09 -21.48
C LEU A 5 27.00 33.84 -21.36
N ARG A 6 27.74 33.71 -20.26
CA ARG A 6 27.85 32.40 -19.59
C ARG A 6 26.70 32.27 -18.60
N GLY A 7 25.55 31.81 -19.09
CA GLY A 7 24.51 31.29 -18.22
C GLY A 7 24.98 29.93 -17.71
N SER A 8 25.39 29.88 -16.44
CA SER A 8 25.59 28.64 -15.70
C SER A 8 24.28 27.86 -15.69
N THR A 9 24.19 26.79 -16.48
CA THR A 9 23.21 25.74 -16.22
C THR A 9 23.37 25.31 -14.77
N PRO A 10 22.31 25.29 -13.95
CA PRO A 10 22.42 24.70 -12.62
C PRO A 10 22.67 23.22 -12.86
N GLU A 11 23.92 22.79 -12.65
CA GLU A 11 24.25 21.38 -12.49
C GLU A 11 23.29 20.84 -11.44
N ARG A 12 22.32 20.04 -11.90
CA ARG A 12 21.41 19.35 -11.01
C ARG A 12 22.32 18.54 -10.09
N ASN A 13 22.22 18.84 -8.79
CA ASN A 13 22.79 18.04 -7.71
C ASN A 13 22.31 16.58 -7.83
N ILE A 14 22.91 15.80 -8.72
CA ILE A 14 22.82 14.35 -8.73
C ILE A 14 23.68 13.92 -7.55
N ARG A 15 23.04 13.56 -6.44
CA ARG A 15 23.74 13.06 -5.25
C ARG A 15 24.67 11.93 -5.70
N PRO A 16 25.98 12.04 -5.51
CA PRO A 16 26.89 10.99 -5.92
C PRO A 16 26.66 9.76 -5.03
N HIS A 17 26.65 8.58 -5.66
CA HIS A 17 26.77 7.23 -5.06
C HIS A 17 25.53 6.46 -4.57
N LYS A 18 24.28 6.89 -4.79
CA LYS A 18 23.18 5.91 -4.61
C LYS A 18 23.05 5.05 -5.88
N PRO A 19 23.22 3.72 -5.81
CA PRO A 19 23.01 2.85 -6.96
C PRO A 19 21.58 3.01 -7.50
N LEU A 20 21.43 3.04 -8.83
CA LEU A 20 20.11 3.12 -9.45
C LEU A 20 19.33 1.83 -9.15
N ALA A 21 18.02 1.96 -8.94
CA ALA A 21 17.16 0.78 -8.79
C ALA A 21 17.32 -0.12 -10.02
N PHE A 22 17.52 -1.42 -9.78
CA PHE A 22 17.73 -2.42 -10.82
C PHE A 22 18.94 -2.17 -11.74
N GLN A 23 19.94 -1.38 -11.33
CA GLN A 23 21.12 -1.06 -12.16
C GLN A 23 21.84 -2.31 -12.69
N ASN A 24 21.89 -3.36 -11.88
CA ASN A 24 22.52 -4.63 -12.22
C ASN A 24 21.90 -5.25 -13.48
N TYR A 25 20.59 -5.13 -13.61
CA TYR A 25 19.83 -5.71 -14.71
C TYR A 25 19.72 -4.73 -15.89
N LEU A 26 19.39 -3.46 -15.62
CA LEU A 26 19.09 -2.47 -16.66
C LEU A 26 20.34 -1.80 -17.26
N VAL A 27 21.43 -1.68 -16.51
CA VAL A 27 22.68 -1.02 -16.96
C VAL A 27 23.74 -2.06 -17.26
N TYR A 28 23.94 -3.02 -16.36
CA TYR A 28 25.01 -4.02 -16.47
C TYR A 28 24.57 -5.34 -17.12
N GLY A 29 23.29 -5.49 -17.45
CA GLY A 29 22.78 -6.64 -18.21
C GLY A 29 22.93 -7.98 -17.49
N GLN A 30 22.95 -8.01 -16.15
CA GLN A 30 22.95 -9.26 -15.39
C GLN A 30 21.66 -10.03 -15.68
N SER A 31 21.79 -11.29 -16.11
CA SER A 31 20.67 -12.16 -16.45
C SER A 31 20.19 -13.03 -15.29
N GLU A 32 21.08 -13.32 -14.33
CA GLU A 32 20.74 -14.09 -13.14
C GLU A 32 20.03 -13.19 -12.12
N THR A 33 18.78 -13.55 -11.82
CA THR A 33 17.98 -12.83 -10.83
C THR A 33 18.28 -13.34 -9.42
N ARG A 34 18.14 -12.44 -8.45
CA ARG A 34 18.20 -12.77 -7.02
C ARG A 34 16.80 -12.69 -6.43
N LEU A 35 16.64 -13.26 -5.23
CA LEU A 35 15.43 -13.06 -4.44
C LEU A 35 15.22 -11.55 -4.17
N PRO A 36 13.97 -11.07 -4.19
CA PRO A 36 13.66 -9.70 -3.77
C PRO A 36 14.14 -9.44 -2.34
N GLN A 37 14.63 -8.22 -2.07
CA GLN A 37 15.18 -7.85 -0.76
C GLN A 37 14.21 -8.06 0.42
N TYR A 38 12.90 -8.06 0.14
CA TYR A 38 11.84 -8.20 1.12
C TYR A 38 11.51 -9.66 1.50
N THR A 39 12.21 -10.65 0.93
CA THR A 39 11.98 -12.07 1.21
C THR A 39 13.29 -12.84 1.28
N ASP A 40 13.31 -13.89 2.10
CA ASP A 40 14.41 -14.84 2.23
C ASP A 40 14.09 -16.21 1.62
N GLY A 41 12.91 -16.35 0.99
CA GLY A 41 12.40 -17.58 0.40
C GLY A 41 11.84 -18.59 1.41
N ARG A 42 11.89 -18.32 2.71
CA ARG A 42 11.45 -19.24 3.78
C ARG A 42 10.09 -18.89 4.35
N ASN A 43 9.62 -17.67 4.08
CA ASN A 43 8.32 -17.20 4.52
C ASN A 43 7.17 -18.05 3.95
N LEU A 44 6.22 -18.40 4.82
CA LEU A 44 4.96 -19.00 4.44
C LEU A 44 3.95 -17.90 4.06
N TYR A 45 3.40 -18.01 2.87
CA TYR A 45 2.39 -17.10 2.32
C TYR A 45 1.10 -17.84 2.03
N ASP A 46 -0.02 -17.15 2.16
CA ASP A 46 -1.35 -17.58 1.73
C ASP A 46 -1.49 -17.47 0.21
N PHE A 47 -1.69 -18.61 -0.45
CA PHE A 47 -1.88 -18.74 -1.91
C PHE A 47 -3.35 -18.92 -2.31
N SER A 48 -4.32 -18.71 -1.41
CA SER A 48 -5.76 -18.84 -1.70
C SER A 48 -6.21 -18.07 -2.95
N CYS A 49 -5.56 -16.94 -3.26
CA CYS A 49 -5.87 -16.15 -4.45
C CYS A 49 -5.71 -16.89 -5.79
N ILE A 50 -4.88 -17.95 -5.85
CA ILE A 50 -4.64 -18.74 -7.05
C ILE A 50 -5.25 -20.15 -6.99
N PHE A 51 -5.90 -20.52 -5.88
CA PHE A 51 -6.58 -21.81 -5.76
C PHE A 51 -8.03 -21.74 -6.23
N SER A 52 -8.52 -22.86 -6.76
CA SER A 52 -9.95 -23.03 -7.06
C SER A 52 -10.75 -23.15 -5.76
N ASP A 53 -12.03 -22.77 -5.79
CA ASP A 53 -12.91 -22.89 -4.62
C ASP A 53 -12.99 -24.34 -4.11
N LYS A 54 -12.97 -25.31 -5.02
CA LYS A 54 -12.92 -26.74 -4.68
C LYS A 54 -11.65 -27.05 -3.88
N ALA A 55 -10.48 -26.65 -4.39
CA ALA A 55 -9.21 -26.90 -3.72
C ALA A 55 -9.12 -26.23 -2.34
N ILE A 56 -9.63 -25.01 -2.19
CA ILE A 56 -9.65 -24.32 -0.89
C ILE A 56 -10.41 -25.12 0.18
N ASN A 57 -11.47 -25.82 -0.20
CA ASN A 57 -12.27 -26.63 0.72
C ASN A 57 -11.68 -28.01 1.03
N GLU A 58 -10.82 -28.54 0.14
CA GLU A 58 -10.25 -29.88 0.26
C GLU A 58 -8.83 -29.88 0.86
N LEU A 59 -8.07 -28.80 0.67
CA LEU A 59 -6.70 -28.67 1.16
C LEU A 59 -6.66 -28.43 2.67
N ALA A 60 -5.74 -29.12 3.36
CA ALA A 60 -5.49 -28.92 4.79
C ALA A 60 -4.92 -27.52 5.11
N THR A 61 -4.24 -26.90 4.15
CA THR A 61 -3.68 -25.55 4.26
C THR A 61 -3.60 -24.88 2.90
N VAL A 62 -3.72 -23.55 2.89
CA VAL A 62 -3.44 -22.69 1.72
C VAL A 62 -2.12 -21.94 1.85
N ARG A 63 -1.37 -22.18 2.94
CA ARG A 63 -0.11 -21.50 3.25
C ARG A 63 1.10 -22.36 2.88
N TYR A 64 1.96 -21.82 2.03
CA TYR A 64 3.13 -22.51 1.48
C TYR A 64 4.32 -21.54 1.34
N THR A 65 5.53 -22.05 1.22
CA THR A 65 6.66 -21.30 0.65
C THR A 65 6.54 -21.28 -0.89
N VAL A 66 7.25 -20.37 -1.56
CA VAL A 66 7.23 -20.32 -3.03
C VAL A 66 7.82 -21.60 -3.66
N SER A 67 8.77 -22.25 -2.98
CA SER A 67 9.32 -23.53 -3.43
C SER A 67 8.36 -24.72 -3.21
N GLU A 68 7.49 -24.66 -2.20
CA GLU A 68 6.48 -25.70 -1.96
C GLU A 68 5.29 -25.57 -2.90
N ILE A 69 4.78 -24.36 -3.14
CA ILE A 69 3.62 -24.15 -4.02
C ILE A 69 3.89 -24.64 -5.45
N LYS A 70 5.14 -24.55 -5.93
CA LYS A 70 5.56 -25.07 -7.24
C LYS A 70 5.37 -26.58 -7.41
N LYS A 71 5.24 -27.31 -6.29
CA LYS A 71 5.01 -28.77 -6.29
C LYS A 71 3.52 -29.11 -6.21
N MET A 72 2.63 -28.12 -6.11
CA MET A 72 1.19 -28.36 -6.08
C MET A 72 0.67 -28.84 -7.43
N PRO A 73 -0.31 -29.76 -7.45
CA PRO A 73 -1.01 -30.13 -8.68
C PRO A 73 -1.69 -28.91 -9.33
N LEU A 74 -1.45 -28.69 -10.62
CA LEU A 74 -2.05 -27.58 -11.37
C LEU A 74 -3.59 -27.64 -11.43
N GLU A 75 -4.19 -28.83 -11.28
CA GLU A 75 -5.64 -29.00 -11.20
C GLU A 75 -6.31 -28.25 -10.03
N ASN A 76 -5.53 -27.95 -8.97
CA ASN A 76 -6.00 -27.18 -7.83
C ASN A 76 -5.87 -25.66 -8.06
N ILE A 77 -5.11 -25.24 -9.07
CA ILE A 77 -4.72 -23.87 -9.36
C ILE A 77 -5.56 -23.31 -10.51
N ILE A 78 -6.05 -22.08 -10.39
CA ILE A 78 -6.88 -21.42 -11.42
C ILE A 78 -6.07 -20.87 -12.60
N LEU A 79 -4.76 -20.77 -12.42
CA LEU A 79 -3.81 -20.33 -13.45
C LEU A 79 -3.44 -21.50 -14.35
N ASN A 80 -3.30 -21.25 -15.65
CA ASN A 80 -2.64 -22.23 -16.51
C ASN A 80 -1.13 -22.30 -16.19
N GLU A 81 -0.45 -23.33 -16.71
CA GLU A 81 0.98 -23.59 -16.47
C GLU A 81 1.85 -22.35 -16.69
N SER A 82 1.77 -21.71 -17.87
CA SER A 82 2.57 -20.52 -18.19
C SER A 82 2.28 -19.32 -17.27
N GLN A 83 1.04 -19.17 -16.81
CA GLN A 83 0.63 -18.11 -15.90
C GLN A 83 1.12 -18.40 -14.49
N PHE A 84 1.09 -19.65 -14.05
CA PHE A 84 1.59 -20.10 -12.77
C PHE A 84 3.11 -19.95 -12.67
N ASP A 85 3.83 -20.31 -13.73
CA ASP A 85 5.27 -20.08 -13.84
C ASP A 85 5.60 -18.60 -13.77
N ALA A 86 4.89 -17.76 -14.52
CA ALA A 86 5.08 -16.31 -14.48
C ALA A 86 4.78 -15.71 -13.09
N PHE A 87 3.73 -16.20 -12.42
CA PHE A 87 3.36 -15.77 -11.08
C PHE A 87 4.43 -16.14 -10.05
N THR A 88 4.87 -17.40 -10.01
CA THR A 88 5.89 -17.86 -9.05
C THR A 88 7.26 -17.25 -9.34
N TYR A 89 7.62 -17.09 -10.62
CA TYR A 89 8.86 -16.41 -11.02
C TYR A 89 8.92 -14.95 -10.55
N ALA A 90 7.80 -14.23 -10.61
CA ALA A 90 7.72 -12.86 -10.10
C ALA A 90 7.85 -12.74 -8.57
N LEU A 91 7.54 -13.81 -7.81
CA LEU A 91 7.72 -13.82 -6.35
C LEU A 91 9.17 -14.11 -5.93
N GLU A 92 9.95 -14.81 -6.77
CA GLU A 92 11.33 -15.21 -6.48
C GLU A 92 12.39 -14.37 -7.19
N SER A 93 11.99 -13.43 -8.05
CA SER A 93 12.91 -12.59 -8.80
C SER A 93 12.75 -11.13 -8.43
N GLU A 94 13.85 -10.49 -8.04
CA GLU A 94 13.92 -9.04 -7.80
C GLU A 94 13.46 -8.22 -9.03
N ILE A 95 13.65 -8.77 -10.24
CA ILE A 95 13.09 -8.25 -11.49
C ILE A 95 12.51 -9.39 -12.32
N ALA A 96 11.30 -9.18 -12.85
CA ALA A 96 10.63 -10.16 -13.69
C ALA A 96 10.08 -9.50 -14.96
N LEU A 97 10.34 -10.13 -16.11
CA LEU A 97 9.79 -9.75 -17.40
C LEU A 97 8.74 -10.77 -17.83
N ILE A 98 7.46 -10.45 -17.65
CA ILE A 98 6.36 -11.30 -18.08
C ILE A 98 5.87 -10.85 -19.45
N GLN A 99 6.09 -11.69 -20.45
CA GLN A 99 5.63 -11.44 -21.81
C GLN A 99 4.43 -12.33 -22.15
N GLY A 100 3.54 -11.81 -22.98
CA GLY A 100 2.39 -12.58 -23.46
C GLY A 100 1.70 -11.89 -24.63
N PRO A 101 1.23 -12.62 -25.65
CA PRO A 101 0.40 -12.09 -26.72
C PRO A 101 -0.86 -11.35 -26.21
N PRO A 102 -1.55 -10.58 -27.08
CA PRO A 102 -2.85 -10.00 -26.74
C PRO A 102 -3.81 -11.10 -26.24
N GLY A 103 -4.55 -10.83 -25.15
CA GLY A 103 -5.53 -11.78 -24.60
C GLY A 103 -4.99 -12.88 -23.68
N THR A 104 -3.68 -13.00 -23.45
CA THR A 104 -3.11 -14.09 -22.61
C THR A 104 -3.21 -13.89 -21.08
N GLY A 105 -4.07 -12.98 -20.63
CA GLY A 105 -4.30 -12.78 -19.20
C GLY A 105 -3.20 -12.06 -18.43
N LYS A 106 -2.32 -11.28 -19.07
CA LYS A 106 -1.29 -10.47 -18.37
C LYS A 106 -1.86 -9.62 -17.23
N SER A 107 -2.99 -8.95 -17.48
CA SER A 107 -3.70 -8.18 -16.45
C SER A 107 -4.24 -9.06 -15.33
N PHE A 108 -4.69 -10.28 -15.65
CA PHE A 108 -5.20 -11.24 -14.67
C PHE A 108 -4.07 -11.74 -13.76
N ILE A 109 -2.92 -12.14 -14.30
CA ILE A 109 -1.74 -12.51 -13.49
C ILE A 109 -1.32 -11.34 -12.60
N GLY A 110 -1.25 -10.12 -13.17
CA GLY A 110 -0.91 -8.92 -12.40
C GLY A 110 -1.89 -8.67 -11.25
N LEU A 111 -3.19 -8.92 -11.45
CA LEU A 111 -4.19 -8.83 -10.40
C LEU A 111 -4.00 -9.91 -9.33
N GLN A 112 -3.66 -11.15 -9.70
CA GLN A 112 -3.35 -12.18 -8.70
C GLN A 112 -2.10 -11.84 -7.91
N LEU A 113 -1.05 -11.32 -8.55
CA LEU A 113 0.16 -10.85 -7.84
C LEU A 113 -0.17 -9.72 -6.89
N ALA A 114 -0.94 -8.73 -7.33
CA ALA A 114 -1.38 -7.63 -6.46
C ALA A 114 -2.23 -8.15 -5.30
N LYS A 115 -3.17 -9.08 -5.56
CA LYS A 115 -4.01 -9.72 -4.54
C LYS A 115 -3.15 -10.48 -3.52
N PHE A 116 -2.18 -11.27 -3.99
CA PHE A 116 -1.23 -11.98 -3.14
C PHE A 116 -0.42 -11.04 -2.25
N LEU A 117 0.16 -9.97 -2.83
CA LEU A 117 1.01 -9.03 -2.08
C LEU A 117 0.22 -8.16 -1.10
N LEU A 118 -1.00 -7.77 -1.45
CA LEU A 118 -1.86 -6.89 -0.64
C LEU A 118 -2.72 -7.65 0.38
N ASP A 119 -2.76 -8.98 0.32
CA ASP A 119 -3.47 -9.81 1.29
C ASP A 119 -2.89 -9.58 2.70
N GLU A 120 -3.75 -9.39 3.70
CA GLU A 120 -3.31 -9.11 5.08
C GLU A 120 -2.49 -10.27 5.68
N ASN A 121 -2.77 -11.52 5.27
CA ASN A 121 -2.02 -12.70 5.69
C ASN A 121 -0.60 -12.75 5.10
N ASN A 122 -0.35 -11.99 4.03
CA ASN A 122 0.93 -11.95 3.32
C ASN A 122 1.68 -10.63 3.54
N TRP A 123 0.96 -9.52 3.64
CA TRP A 123 1.51 -8.17 3.75
C TRP A 123 2.58 -8.06 4.82
N HIS A 124 2.30 -8.57 6.03
CA HIS A 124 3.27 -8.52 7.14
C HIS A 124 4.45 -9.47 6.98
N GLN A 125 4.34 -10.50 6.12
CA GLN A 125 5.39 -11.49 5.89
C GLN A 125 6.50 -10.95 4.98
N TRP A 126 6.15 -10.11 3.99
CA TRP A 126 7.14 -9.51 3.10
C TRP A 126 7.41 -8.04 3.42
N ASN A 127 6.46 -7.30 4.00
CA ASN A 127 6.56 -5.85 4.11
C ASN A 127 6.80 -5.34 5.54
N HIS A 128 7.93 -5.72 6.14
CA HIS A 128 8.30 -5.29 7.51
C HIS A 128 8.43 -3.77 7.69
N HIS A 129 8.61 -3.03 6.60
CA HIS A 129 8.79 -1.58 6.61
C HIS A 129 7.53 -0.80 6.19
N GLU A 130 6.38 -1.47 6.05
CA GLU A 130 5.10 -0.86 5.65
C GLU A 130 5.19 0.00 4.37
N THR A 131 6.00 -0.45 3.41
CA THR A 131 6.24 0.25 2.16
C THR A 131 5.06 0.08 1.18
N PRO A 132 4.64 1.13 0.45
CA PRO A 132 3.50 1.02 -0.47
C PRO A 132 3.87 0.22 -1.73
N LEU A 133 2.90 -0.54 -2.26
CA LEU A 133 3.01 -1.14 -3.60
C LEU A 133 2.78 -0.07 -4.68
N LEU A 134 3.83 0.26 -5.43
CA LEU A 134 3.76 1.22 -6.53
C LEU A 134 3.38 0.52 -7.84
N ILE A 135 2.25 0.91 -8.43
CA ILE A 135 1.80 0.43 -9.74
C ILE A 135 1.92 1.58 -10.75
N VAL A 136 2.59 1.31 -11.86
CA VAL A 136 2.78 2.27 -12.96
C VAL A 136 2.30 1.63 -14.26
N CYS A 137 1.52 2.39 -15.04
CA CYS A 137 1.08 1.99 -16.36
C CYS A 137 1.35 3.11 -17.37
N TYR A 138 1.55 2.74 -18.63
CA TYR A 138 1.78 3.72 -19.71
C TYR A 138 0.57 4.63 -19.97
N SER A 139 -0.65 4.10 -19.86
CA SER A 139 -1.88 4.85 -20.10
C SER A 139 -2.80 4.89 -18.88
N ASN A 140 -3.55 5.98 -18.75
CA ASN A 140 -4.60 6.12 -17.72
C ASN A 140 -5.66 5.02 -17.85
N HIS A 141 -6.05 4.64 -19.07
CA HIS A 141 -7.05 3.59 -19.26
C HIS A 141 -6.59 2.24 -18.69
N ALA A 142 -5.34 1.85 -18.93
CA ALA A 142 -4.79 0.60 -18.40
C ALA A 142 -4.70 0.65 -16.86
N LEU A 143 -4.21 1.76 -16.31
CA LEU A 143 -4.16 1.97 -14.86
C LEU A 143 -5.55 1.85 -14.24
N ASP A 144 -6.57 2.45 -14.85
CA ASP A 144 -7.93 2.51 -14.32
C ASP A 144 -8.57 1.13 -14.32
N GLN A 145 -8.40 0.35 -15.39
CA GLN A 145 -8.90 -1.03 -15.43
C GLN A 145 -8.21 -1.91 -14.39
N PHE A 146 -6.90 -1.74 -14.21
CA PHE A 146 -6.17 -2.49 -13.20
C PHE A 146 -6.59 -2.11 -11.78
N LEU A 147 -6.75 -0.81 -11.52
CA LEU A 147 -7.18 -0.29 -10.22
C LEU A 147 -8.60 -0.73 -9.85
N LYS A 148 -9.51 -0.82 -10.82
CA LYS A 148 -10.84 -1.43 -10.61
C LYS A 148 -10.71 -2.85 -10.11
N GLY A 149 -9.87 -3.68 -10.73
CA GLY A 149 -9.63 -5.04 -10.28
C GLY A 149 -9.18 -5.08 -8.82
N ILE A 150 -8.19 -4.26 -8.45
CA ILE A 150 -7.69 -4.16 -7.07
C ILE A 150 -8.78 -3.73 -6.08
N SER A 151 -9.65 -2.80 -6.47
CA SER A 151 -10.71 -2.30 -5.58
C SER A 151 -11.73 -3.35 -5.14
N HIS A 152 -11.77 -4.53 -5.77
CA HIS A 152 -12.65 -5.63 -5.35
C HIS A 152 -12.12 -6.39 -4.13
N PHE A 153 -10.81 -6.35 -3.86
CA PHE A 153 -10.18 -7.14 -2.80
C PHE A 153 -9.33 -6.29 -1.83
N THR A 154 -9.31 -4.96 -2.00
CA THR A 154 -8.58 -4.05 -1.12
C THR A 154 -9.49 -2.93 -0.64
N SER A 155 -9.43 -2.63 0.66
CA SER A 155 -10.21 -1.55 1.26
C SER A 155 -9.90 -0.20 0.61
N GLU A 156 -10.94 0.62 0.44
CA GLU A 156 -10.81 1.90 -0.25
C GLU A 156 -9.81 2.87 0.38
N ARG A 157 -9.62 2.76 1.71
CA ARG A 157 -8.66 3.53 2.50
C ARG A 157 -7.21 3.03 2.40
N LYS A 158 -6.90 2.10 1.50
CA LYS A 158 -5.52 1.64 1.24
C LYS A 158 -5.06 1.94 -0.20
N ILE A 159 -5.92 2.56 -1.02
CA ILE A 159 -5.65 2.81 -2.44
C ILE A 159 -5.55 4.31 -2.71
N VAL A 160 -4.44 4.74 -3.31
CA VAL A 160 -4.23 6.12 -3.77
C VAL A 160 -3.86 6.12 -5.25
N ARG A 161 -4.65 6.82 -6.06
CA ARG A 161 -4.36 7.11 -7.45
C ARG A 161 -3.76 8.51 -7.59
N VAL A 162 -2.62 8.58 -8.27
CA VAL A 162 -1.90 9.83 -8.57
C VAL A 162 -2.09 10.22 -10.04
N GLY A 163 -2.31 11.50 -10.31
CA GLY A 163 -2.52 12.03 -11.66
C GLY A 163 -3.97 12.46 -11.94
N GLY A 164 -4.21 13.05 -13.11
CA GLY A 164 -5.53 13.47 -13.60
C GLY A 164 -6.10 12.51 -14.64
N GLY A 165 -7.24 12.87 -15.24
CA GLY A 165 -7.81 12.13 -16.38
C GLY A 165 -8.58 10.85 -16.01
N CYS A 166 -8.97 10.68 -14.74
CA CYS A 166 -9.93 9.67 -14.33
C CYS A 166 -11.32 10.01 -14.89
N GLN A 167 -11.84 9.19 -15.79
CA GLN A 167 -13.24 9.32 -16.24
C GLN A 167 -14.17 8.39 -15.46
N ASP A 168 -13.61 7.43 -14.73
CA ASP A 168 -14.40 6.45 -14.02
C ASP A 168 -14.90 6.97 -12.67
N ARG A 169 -16.23 6.94 -12.49
CA ARG A 169 -16.87 7.43 -11.26
C ARG A 169 -16.51 6.60 -10.03
N VAL A 170 -16.31 5.29 -10.18
CA VAL A 170 -15.96 4.39 -9.08
C VAL A 170 -14.56 4.71 -8.56
N LEU A 171 -13.63 5.05 -9.46
CA LEU A 171 -12.24 5.32 -9.12
C LEU A 171 -12.01 6.74 -8.58
N ASN A 172 -12.96 7.66 -8.77
CA ASN A 172 -12.84 9.04 -8.29
C ASN A 172 -12.57 9.14 -6.78
N LYS A 173 -13.03 8.16 -5.99
CA LYS A 173 -12.77 8.10 -4.54
C LYS A 173 -11.30 7.82 -4.19
N PHE A 174 -10.55 7.17 -5.08
CA PHE A 174 -9.13 6.85 -4.88
C PHE A 174 -8.19 8.00 -5.23
N MET A 175 -8.70 9.09 -5.83
CA MET A 175 -7.86 10.19 -6.28
C MET A 175 -7.17 10.88 -5.10
N MET A 176 -5.86 11.13 -5.22
CA MET A 176 -5.03 11.71 -4.15
C MET A 176 -5.62 13.00 -3.54
N HIS A 177 -6.23 13.87 -4.35
CA HIS A 177 -6.82 15.12 -3.83
C HIS A 177 -7.99 14.87 -2.86
N ARG A 178 -8.77 13.79 -3.06
CA ARG A 178 -9.84 13.40 -2.13
C ARG A 178 -9.29 12.80 -0.85
N TRP A 179 -8.24 11.99 -0.99
CA TRP A 179 -7.49 11.46 0.13
C TRP A 179 -6.96 12.57 1.04
N ARG A 180 -6.34 13.61 0.48
CA ARG A 180 -5.85 14.77 1.26
C ARG A 180 -6.97 15.46 2.03
N LYS A 181 -8.13 15.65 1.39
CA LYS A 181 -9.29 16.28 2.04
C LYS A 181 -9.79 15.43 3.20
N GLN A 182 -9.97 14.13 2.99
CA GLN A 182 -10.41 13.20 4.02
C GLN A 182 -9.43 13.12 5.20
N PHE A 183 -8.12 13.15 4.93
CA PHE A 183 -7.08 13.18 5.96
C PHE A 183 -7.12 14.48 6.77
N SER A 184 -7.28 15.62 6.10
CA SER A 184 -7.44 16.94 6.75
C SER A 184 -8.68 17.00 7.64
N ASP A 185 -9.81 16.49 7.13
CA ASP A 185 -11.09 16.47 7.85
C ASP A 185 -11.04 15.54 9.07
N GLN A 186 -10.39 14.38 8.96
CA GLN A 186 -10.18 13.46 10.10
C GLN A 186 -9.30 14.08 11.18
N GLN A 187 -8.19 14.70 10.81
CA GLN A 187 -7.30 15.36 11.78
C GLN A 187 -8.01 16.53 12.49
N HIS A 188 -8.79 17.32 11.75
CA HIS A 188 -9.65 18.35 12.34
C HIS A 188 -10.69 17.76 13.30
N GLY A 189 -11.33 16.65 12.94
CA GLY A 189 -12.31 15.98 13.82
C GLY A 189 -11.71 15.49 15.14
N ILE A 190 -10.50 14.90 15.10
CA ILE A 190 -9.77 14.46 16.30
C ILE A 190 -9.45 15.68 17.19
N LEU A 191 -8.90 16.73 16.58
CA LEU A 191 -8.54 17.96 17.30
C LEU A 191 -9.76 18.63 17.95
N ILE A 192 -10.88 18.75 17.22
CA ILE A 192 -12.15 19.28 17.73
C ILE A 192 -12.68 18.40 18.87
N GLY A 193 -12.55 17.08 18.77
CA GLY A 193 -12.95 16.15 19.83
C GLY A 193 -12.14 16.33 21.11
N HIS A 194 -10.82 16.56 21.00
CA HIS A 194 -9.97 16.87 22.14
C HIS A 194 -10.33 18.23 22.77
N LEU A 195 -10.57 19.24 21.94
CA LEU A 195 -10.99 20.57 22.39
C LEU A 195 -12.29 20.53 23.21
N LYS A 196 -13.30 19.78 22.73
CA LYS A 196 -14.56 19.60 23.46
C LYS A 196 -14.38 18.93 24.83
N ARG A 197 -13.52 17.91 24.94
CA ARG A 197 -13.24 17.27 26.23
C ARG A 197 -12.56 18.23 27.21
N LEU A 198 -11.60 19.02 26.73
CA LEU A 198 -10.94 20.03 27.55
C LEU A 198 -11.93 21.10 28.02
N GLU A 199 -12.85 21.53 27.16
CA GLU A 199 -13.93 22.45 27.53
C GLU A 199 -14.83 21.86 28.64
N GLU A 200 -15.23 20.59 28.52
CA GLU A 200 -16.01 19.90 29.55
C GLU A 200 -15.26 19.80 30.89
N GLU A 201 -13.96 19.51 30.87
CA GLU A 201 -13.12 19.48 32.08
C GLU A 201 -12.99 20.87 32.73
N ILE A 202 -12.79 21.92 31.93
CA ILE A 202 -12.75 23.30 32.43
C ILE A 202 -14.07 23.67 33.11
N VAL A 203 -15.21 23.28 32.53
CA VAL A 203 -16.52 23.53 33.14
C VAL A 203 -16.64 22.81 34.49
N LYS A 204 -16.23 21.54 34.58
CA LYS A 204 -16.24 20.78 35.84
C LYS A 204 -15.36 21.43 36.90
N LEU A 205 -14.14 21.83 36.54
CA LEU A 205 -13.21 22.51 37.45
C LEU A 205 -13.78 23.84 37.95
N ARG A 206 -14.39 24.64 37.07
CA ARG A 206 -15.05 25.89 37.45
C ARG A 206 -16.19 25.66 38.44
N MET A 207 -17.00 24.62 38.24
CA MET A 207 -18.05 24.25 39.19
C MET A 207 -17.47 23.85 40.55
N PHE A 208 -16.39 23.08 40.56
CA PHE A 208 -15.72 22.65 41.79
C PHE A 208 -15.12 23.83 42.57
N VAL A 209 -14.43 24.74 41.88
CA VAL A 209 -13.90 25.99 42.48
C VAL A 209 -15.04 26.83 43.07
N LYS A 210 -16.18 26.94 42.38
CA LYS A 210 -17.35 27.67 42.88
C LYS A 210 -17.88 27.05 44.17
N GLN A 211 -17.99 25.72 44.26
CA GLN A 211 -18.41 25.02 45.48
C GLN A 211 -17.45 25.25 46.64
N LEU A 212 -16.14 25.19 46.41
CA LEU A 212 -15.14 25.47 47.45
C LEU A 212 -15.24 26.92 47.95
N SER A 213 -15.38 27.89 47.05
CA SER A 213 -15.53 29.29 47.43
C SER A 213 -16.79 29.55 48.27
N SER A 214 -17.93 28.92 47.94
CA SER A 214 -19.14 28.99 48.79
C SER A 214 -18.96 28.29 50.14
N GLY A 215 -18.22 27.18 50.20
CA GLY A 215 -17.96 26.47 51.45
C GLY A 215 -17.04 27.23 52.41
N LEU A 216 -16.07 27.98 51.89
CA LEU A 216 -15.22 28.88 52.70
C LEU A 216 -16.03 30.05 53.27
N ALA A 217 -16.92 30.66 52.49
CA ALA A 217 -17.79 31.74 52.97
C ALA A 217 -18.73 31.29 54.11
N CYS A 218 -19.23 30.05 54.06
CA CYS A 218 -20.03 29.48 55.15
C CYS A 218 -19.21 29.18 56.42
N ARG A 219 -17.92 28.86 56.29
CA ARG A 219 -17.04 28.61 57.45
C ARG A 219 -16.61 29.90 58.15
N GLU A 220 -16.34 30.97 57.41
CA GLU A 220 -16.03 32.29 58.01
C GLU A 220 -17.22 32.89 58.75
N ALA A 221 -18.45 32.66 58.27
CA ALA A 221 -19.68 33.10 58.94
C ALA A 221 -20.04 32.31 60.21
N MET A 222 -19.37 31.18 60.49
CA MET A 222 -19.64 30.32 61.66
C MET A 222 -18.63 30.53 62.79
N ILE A 223 -17.60 31.36 62.58
CA ILE A 223 -16.54 31.69 63.56
C ILE A 223 -16.76 33.10 64.17
N LEU A 224 -17.78 33.84 63.73
CA LEU A 224 -18.27 35.09 64.34
C LEU A 224 -19.55 34.82 65.14
#